data_AF-A0A519SB47-F1
#
_entry.id   AF-A0A519SB47-F1
#
_cell.length_a   1.000
_cell.length_b   1.000
_cell.length_c   1.000
_cell.angle_alpha   90.00
_cell.angle_beta   90.00
_cell.angle_gamma   90.00
#
_symmetry.space_group_name_H-M   'P 1'
#
loop_
_entity.id
_entity.type
_entity.pdbx_description
1 polymer ?
#
loop_
_entity_poly.entity_id
_entity_poly.type
_entity_poly.pdbx_seq_one_letter_code
_entity_poly.pdbx_strand_id
1 'polypeptide(L)'
;MLQDAFYTLTAPPAITATTVQASLRLRPEHAIFAGHFPGQPVVPGVCLLQLLKELLEGATQQSLQLVRAGNVKFLTVLVPGVPEIVHAQLKFESSEDGILVSEATISAGADRFLKLQQAHYAFRIPAHGSAFAKPLRPT
;
A
#
# COMPACT_ATOMS: atom_id res chain seq x y z
N MET A 1 4.17 -7.87 -4.43
CA MET A 1 4.78 -6.91 -3.51
C MET A 1 5.32 -5.76 -4.31
N LEU A 2 4.97 -4.54 -3.94
CA LEU A 2 5.41 -3.30 -4.58
C LEU A 2 6.53 -2.62 -3.78
N GLN A 3 6.60 -2.82 -2.47
CA GLN A 3 7.74 -2.35 -1.68
C GLN A 3 9.08 -2.88 -2.25
N ASP A 4 10.12 -2.05 -2.19
CA ASP A 4 11.48 -2.34 -2.67
C ASP A 4 11.65 -2.53 -4.19
N ALA A 5 10.56 -2.59 -4.97
CA ALA A 5 10.57 -2.47 -6.43
C ALA A 5 9.94 -1.16 -6.93
N PHE A 6 8.73 -0.83 -6.49
CA PHE A 6 7.95 0.32 -6.96
C PHE A 6 8.04 1.54 -6.02
N TYR A 7 8.11 1.30 -4.70
CA TYR A 7 8.27 2.35 -3.70
C TYR A 7 9.20 1.91 -2.56
N THR A 8 9.78 2.87 -1.84
CA THR A 8 10.51 2.65 -0.58
C THR A 8 9.94 3.50 0.53
N LEU A 9 10.19 3.07 1.76
CA LEU A 9 9.96 3.86 2.97
C LEU A 9 11.20 4.71 3.24
N THR A 10 11.02 6.01 3.50
CA THR A 10 12.13 6.91 3.84
C THR A 10 12.54 6.80 5.31
N ALA A 11 11.67 6.24 6.15
CA ALA A 11 11.87 5.96 7.56
C ALA A 11 10.90 4.84 7.99
N PRO A 12 11.13 4.16 9.14
CA PRO A 12 10.16 3.24 9.71
C PRO A 12 8.78 3.91 9.87
N PRO A 13 7.67 3.27 9.47
CA PRO A 13 6.33 3.83 9.65
C PRO A 13 6.00 4.04 11.13
N ALA A 14 5.33 5.13 11.46
CA ALA A 14 4.75 5.31 12.78
C ALA A 14 3.43 4.52 12.84
N ILE A 15 3.42 3.47 13.67
CA ILE A 15 2.29 2.54 13.79
C ILE A 15 1.73 2.63 15.21
N THR A 16 0.40 2.67 15.31
CA THR A 16 -0.35 2.55 16.57
C THR A 16 -1.38 1.43 16.42
N ALA A 17 -2.20 1.19 17.45
CA ALA A 17 -3.26 0.19 17.39
C ALA A 17 -4.30 0.44 16.28
N THR A 18 -4.47 1.68 15.82
CA THR A 18 -5.53 2.06 14.86
C THR A 18 -5.07 2.97 13.73
N THR A 19 -3.77 3.33 13.67
CA THR A 19 -3.25 4.24 12.65
C THR A 19 -1.87 3.83 12.14
N VAL A 20 -1.61 4.16 10.88
CA VAL A 20 -0.30 4.04 10.23
C VAL A 20 0.03 5.37 9.57
N GLN A 21 1.24 5.87 9.77
CA GLN A 21 1.78 7.00 9.03
C GLN A 21 3.11 6.60 8.40
N ALA A 22 3.24 6.80 7.09
CA ALA A 22 4.43 6.44 6.34
C ALA A 22 4.84 7.57 5.39
N SER A 23 6.15 7.78 5.26
CA SER A 23 6.77 8.63 4.26
C SER A 23 7.43 7.74 3.20
N LEU A 24 7.11 8.01 1.94
CA LEU A 24 7.32 7.09 0.83
C LEU A 24 8.02 7.81 -0.31
N ARG A 25 8.93 7.11 -0.99
CA ARG A 25 9.50 7.53 -2.27
C ARG A 25 9.09 6.54 -3.35
N LEU A 26 8.51 7.03 -4.43
CA LEU A 26 8.24 6.23 -5.62
C LEU A 26 9.51 6.15 -6.48
N ARG A 27 9.76 5.01 -7.13
CA ARG A 27 10.93 4.80 -8.01
C ARG A 27 10.58 5.04 -9.48
N PRO A 28 10.92 6.20 -10.07
CA PRO A 28 10.55 6.53 -11.45
C PRO A 28 11.12 5.57 -12.51
N GLU A 29 12.17 4.84 -12.16
CA GLU A 29 12.81 3.80 -12.97
C GLU A 29 11.98 2.50 -13.09
N HIS A 30 10.86 2.37 -12.37
CA HIS A 30 10.03 1.16 -12.44
C HIS A 30 9.40 0.99 -13.84
N ALA A 31 9.57 -0.20 -14.43
CA ALA A 31 9.18 -0.50 -15.81
C ALA A 31 7.71 -0.21 -16.16
N ILE A 32 6.81 -0.24 -15.16
CA ILE A 32 5.39 0.08 -15.36
C ILE A 32 5.15 1.48 -15.95
N PHE A 33 6.04 2.44 -15.65
CA PHE A 33 5.90 3.82 -16.10
C PHE A 33 6.18 3.98 -17.59
N ALA A 34 6.92 3.05 -18.21
CA ALA A 34 7.11 3.03 -19.66
C ALA A 34 5.77 2.81 -20.41
N GLY A 35 4.84 2.08 -19.78
CA GLY A 35 3.50 1.83 -20.32
C GLY A 35 2.39 2.69 -19.72
N HIS A 36 2.66 3.48 -18.69
CA HIS A 36 1.64 4.23 -17.95
C HIS A 36 2.10 5.66 -17.68
N PHE A 37 2.09 6.57 -18.66
CA PHE A 37 1.84 6.33 -20.08
C PHE A 37 3.12 6.60 -20.88
N PRO A 38 3.29 6.01 -22.08
CA PRO A 38 4.48 6.28 -22.89
C PRO A 38 4.68 7.78 -23.12
N GLY A 39 5.85 8.31 -22.71
CA GLY A 39 6.18 9.74 -22.79
C GLY A 39 5.53 10.65 -21.73
N GLN A 40 4.57 10.15 -20.94
CA GLN A 40 3.90 10.89 -19.87
C GLN A 40 3.63 9.96 -18.67
N PRO A 41 4.65 9.67 -17.84
CA PRO A 41 4.51 8.72 -16.76
C PRO A 41 3.58 9.24 -15.66
N VAL A 42 2.69 8.38 -15.21
CA VAL A 42 1.68 8.61 -14.16
C VAL A 42 1.65 7.38 -13.27
N VAL A 43 1.40 7.56 -11.98
CA VAL A 43 1.22 6.46 -11.04
C VAL A 43 -0.12 5.75 -11.27
N PRO A 44 -0.13 4.43 -11.54
CA PRO A 44 -1.37 3.68 -11.63
C PRO A 44 -2.11 3.71 -10.28
N GLY A 45 -3.40 4.04 -10.30
CA GLY A 45 -4.20 4.11 -9.08
C GLY A 45 -4.25 2.79 -8.31
N VAL A 46 -4.22 1.65 -9.00
CA VAL A 46 -4.17 0.31 -8.40
C VAL A 46 -2.87 0.06 -7.63
N CYS A 47 -1.75 0.65 -8.05
CA CYS A 47 -0.48 0.55 -7.30
C CYS A 47 -0.56 1.29 -5.97
N LEU A 48 -1.28 2.42 -5.92
CA LEU A 48 -1.53 3.14 -4.68
C LEU A 48 -2.40 2.32 -3.71
N LEU A 49 -3.45 1.66 -4.21
CA LEU A 49 -4.29 0.78 -3.39
C LEU A 49 -3.48 -0.40 -2.83
N GLN A 50 -2.65 -1.02 -3.66
CA GLN A 50 -1.79 -2.13 -3.24
C GLN A 50 -0.72 -1.68 -2.23
N LEU A 51 -0.14 -0.49 -2.40
CA LEU A 51 0.77 0.11 -1.42
C LEU A 51 0.09 0.30 -0.07
N LEU A 52 -1.12 0.87 -0.05
CA LEU A 52 -1.88 1.06 1.20
C LEU A 52 -2.18 -0.27 1.90
N LYS A 53 -2.53 -1.29 1.12
CA LYS A 53 -2.69 -2.66 1.63
C LYS A 53 -1.39 -3.18 2.25
N GLU A 54 -0.24 -3.03 1.58
CA GLU A 54 1.06 -3.49 2.09
C GLU A 54 1.44 -2.78 3.40
N LEU A 55 1.18 -1.48 3.53
CA LEU A 55 1.35 -0.74 4.79
C LEU A 55 0.47 -1.29 5.92
N LEU A 56 -0.77 -1.62 5.60
CA LEU A 56 -1.74 -2.14 6.57
C LEU A 56 -1.39 -3.58 6.99
N GLU A 57 -0.94 -4.43 6.06
CA GLU A 57 -0.40 -5.77 6.36
C GLU A 57 0.84 -5.66 7.25
N GLY A 58 1.73 -4.70 6.97
CA GLY A 58 2.90 -4.42 7.82
C GLY A 58 2.52 -3.97 9.23
N ALA A 59 1.48 -3.15 9.38
CA ALA A 59 1.03 -2.70 10.70
C ALA A 59 0.32 -3.80 11.52
N THR A 60 -0.48 -4.63 10.84
CA THR A 60 -1.26 -5.69 11.49
C THR A 60 -0.49 -7.00 11.64
N GLN A 61 0.62 -7.17 10.91
CA GLN A 61 1.34 -8.44 10.77
C GLN A 61 0.42 -9.57 10.27
N GLN A 62 -0.59 -9.21 9.47
CA GLN A 62 -1.56 -10.15 8.89
C GLN A 62 -1.53 -10.06 7.37
N SER A 63 -1.79 -11.18 6.70
CA SER A 63 -2.10 -11.16 5.28
C SER A 63 -3.55 -10.73 5.08
N LEU A 64 -3.76 -9.76 4.20
CA LEU A 64 -5.06 -9.15 3.95
C LEU A 64 -5.50 -9.39 2.50
N GLN A 65 -6.79 -9.39 2.28
CA GLN A 65 -7.40 -9.36 0.96
C GLN A 65 -8.44 -8.25 0.92
N LEU A 66 -8.27 -7.29 0.01
CA LEU A 66 -9.28 -6.26 -0.20
C LEU A 66 -10.54 -6.92 -0.79
N VAL A 67 -11.64 -6.93 -0.03
CA VAL A 67 -12.92 -7.52 -0.44
C VAL A 67 -13.82 -6.47 -1.07
N ARG A 68 -13.79 -5.25 -0.53
CA ARG A 68 -14.61 -4.14 -1.00
C ARG A 68 -13.88 -2.83 -0.76
N ALA A 69 -13.78 -2.00 -1.80
CA ALA A 69 -13.40 -0.60 -1.64
C ALA A 69 -14.67 0.25 -1.71
N GLY A 70 -15.10 0.84 -0.59
CA GLY A 70 -16.33 1.61 -0.52
C GLY A 70 -16.28 2.86 -1.38
N ASN A 71 -15.36 3.79 -1.09
CA ASN A 71 -15.13 4.98 -1.91
C ASN A 71 -13.64 5.15 -2.19
N VAL A 72 -13.28 5.23 -3.47
CA VAL A 72 -11.92 5.52 -3.92
C VAL A 72 -11.96 6.77 -4.78
N LYS A 73 -11.19 7.79 -4.41
CA LYS A 73 -11.02 9.02 -5.21
C LYS A 73 -9.56 9.21 -5.53
N PHE A 74 -9.25 9.28 -6.82
CA PHE A 74 -7.97 9.73 -7.34
C PHE A 74 -8.12 11.22 -7.68
N LEU A 75 -7.62 12.08 -6.79
CA LEU A 75 -7.96 13.51 -6.76
C LEU A 75 -6.99 14.35 -7.58
N THR A 76 -5.71 13.99 -7.57
CA THR A 76 -4.65 14.65 -8.33
C THR A 76 -3.76 13.59 -8.99
N VAL A 77 -3.31 13.88 -10.21
CA VAL A 77 -2.33 13.03 -10.91
C VAL A 77 -1.03 13.01 -10.12
N LEU A 78 -0.56 11.81 -9.80
CA LEU A 78 0.75 11.62 -9.19
C LEU A 78 1.75 11.20 -10.27
N VAL A 79 2.76 12.03 -10.50
CA VAL A 79 3.87 11.73 -11.40
C VAL A 79 4.97 11.06 -10.58
N PRO A 80 5.57 9.95 -11.04
CA PRO A 80 6.63 9.33 -10.27
C PRO A 80 7.83 10.28 -10.13
N GLY A 81 8.35 10.41 -8.91
CA GLY A 81 9.47 11.30 -8.59
C GLY A 81 9.08 12.76 -8.36
N VAL A 82 7.82 13.14 -8.62
CA VAL A 82 7.29 14.49 -8.36
C VAL A 82 5.91 14.40 -7.68
N PRO A 83 5.83 14.68 -6.36
CA PRO A 83 6.92 15.09 -5.47
C PRO A 83 7.88 13.93 -5.12
N GLU A 84 9.07 14.27 -4.62
CA GLU A 84 10.10 13.30 -4.23
C GLU A 84 9.65 12.39 -3.07
N ILE A 85 8.82 12.94 -2.17
CA ILE A 85 8.25 12.23 -1.03
C ILE A 85 6.74 12.45 -1.01
N VAL A 86 6.00 11.36 -0.82
CA VAL A 86 4.56 11.38 -0.51
C VAL A 86 4.32 10.75 0.85
N HIS A 87 3.25 11.16 1.50
CA HIS A 87 2.88 10.65 2.81
C HIS A 87 1.59 9.85 2.72
N ALA A 88 1.58 8.66 3.28
CA ALA A 88 0.38 7.86 3.48
C ALA A 88 -0.06 7.96 4.94
N GLN A 89 -1.33 8.25 5.17
CA GLN A 89 -1.98 8.14 6.47
C GLN A 89 -3.13 7.17 6.36
N LEU A 90 -3.13 6.16 7.22
CA LEU A 90 -4.17 5.16 7.32
C LEU A 90 -4.77 5.21 8.72
N LYS A 91 -6.08 5.05 8.77
CA LYS A 91 -6.82 4.68 9.97
C LYS A 91 -7.46 3.32 9.72
N PHE A 92 -7.50 2.48 10.72
CA PHE A 92 -8.12 1.18 10.61
C PHE A 92 -8.69 0.72 11.94
N GLU A 93 -9.70 -0.13 11.83
CA GLU A 93 -10.36 -0.79 12.94
C GLU A 93 -10.71 -2.23 12.52
N SER A 94 -10.67 -3.15 13.47
CA SER A 94 -11.13 -4.52 13.26
C SER A 94 -12.52 -4.67 13.84
N SER A 95 -13.40 -5.32 13.10
CA SER A 95 -14.69 -5.81 13.61
C SER A 95 -14.55 -7.21 14.21
N GLU A 96 -15.54 -7.62 15.00
CA GLU A 96 -15.64 -8.98 15.57
C GLU A 96 -15.74 -10.06 14.47
N ASP A 97 -16.29 -9.73 13.30
CA ASP A 97 -16.51 -10.64 12.17
C ASP A 97 -15.24 -10.94 11.34
N GLY A 98 -14.06 -10.53 11.81
CA GLY A 98 -12.80 -10.76 11.08
C GLY A 98 -12.66 -9.89 9.82
N ILE A 99 -13.37 -8.77 9.75
CA ILE A 99 -13.21 -7.76 8.72
C ILE A 99 -12.51 -6.54 9.30
N LEU A 100 -11.43 -6.13 8.66
CA LEU A 100 -10.73 -4.89 8.94
C LEU A 100 -11.24 -3.80 8.01
N VAL A 101 -11.70 -2.69 8.58
CA VAL A 101 -12.14 -1.50 7.83
C VAL A 101 -11.07 -0.43 7.92
N SER A 102 -10.68 0.15 6.78
CA SER A 102 -9.66 1.18 6.72
C SER A 102 -10.10 2.40 5.90
N GLU A 103 -9.64 3.55 6.36
CA GLU A 103 -9.59 4.79 5.61
C GLU A 103 -8.13 5.16 5.37
N ALA A 104 -7.85 5.73 4.20
CA ALA A 104 -6.49 6.14 3.87
C ALA A 104 -6.46 7.41 3.01
N THR A 105 -5.37 8.16 3.12
CA THR A 105 -5.04 9.28 2.24
C THR A 105 -3.58 9.21 1.85
N ILE A 106 -3.29 9.54 0.58
CA ILE A 106 -1.94 9.80 0.09
C ILE A 106 -1.87 11.26 -0.33
N SER A 107 -0.90 12.00 0.20
CA SER A 107 -0.75 13.44 0.01
C SER A 107 0.70 13.91 0.01
N ALA A 108 0.91 15.14 -0.45
CA ALA A 108 2.14 15.89 -0.25
C ALA A 108 1.81 17.39 -0.19
N GLY A 109 2.18 18.06 0.90
CA GLY A 109 1.76 19.44 1.13
C GLY A 109 0.23 19.58 1.10
N ALA A 110 -0.26 20.46 0.23
CA ALA A 110 -1.70 20.67 0.03
C ALA A 110 -2.36 19.66 -0.93
N ASP A 111 -1.56 18.96 -1.75
CA ASP A 111 -2.05 18.04 -2.75
C ASP A 111 -2.50 16.72 -2.13
N ARG A 112 -3.68 16.26 -2.54
CA ARG A 112 -4.20 14.94 -2.21
C ARG A 112 -4.23 14.12 -3.48
N PHE A 113 -3.49 13.01 -3.52
CA PHE A 113 -3.45 12.13 -4.69
C PHE A 113 -4.54 11.07 -4.63
N LEU A 114 -4.75 10.51 -3.44
CA LEU A 114 -5.74 9.46 -3.23
C LEU A 114 -6.47 9.66 -1.90
N LYS A 115 -7.78 9.44 -1.91
CA LYS A 115 -8.59 9.22 -0.71
C LYS A 115 -9.34 7.89 -0.84
N LEU A 116 -9.17 7.03 0.17
CA LEU A 116 -9.83 5.75 0.30
C LEU A 116 -10.67 5.77 1.57
N GLN A 117 -11.93 5.39 1.48
CA GLN A 117 -12.84 5.32 2.62
C GLN A 117 -13.61 4.01 2.56
N GLN A 118 -13.92 3.45 3.73
CA GLN A 118 -14.70 2.22 3.86
C GLN A 118 -14.09 1.08 3.02
N ALA A 119 -12.77 0.90 3.11
CA ALA A 119 -12.09 -0.24 2.50
C ALA A 119 -12.14 -1.43 3.46
N HIS A 120 -12.76 -2.52 3.04
CA HIS A 120 -12.94 -3.74 3.83
C HIS A 120 -11.93 -4.78 3.38
N TYR A 121 -11.14 -5.27 4.33
CA TYR A 121 -10.17 -6.31 4.16
C TYR A 121 -10.56 -7.54 4.97
N ALA A 122 -10.52 -8.71 4.34
CA ALA A 122 -10.58 -9.98 5.05
C ALA A 122 -9.18 -10.47 5.37
N PHE A 123 -9.01 -11.10 6.54
CA PHE A 123 -7.78 -11.80 6.88
C PHE A 123 -7.64 -13.04 6.00
N ARG A 124 -6.51 -13.16 5.31
CA ARG A 124 -6.20 -14.35 4.53
C ARG A 124 -5.56 -15.36 5.47
N ILE A 125 -6.28 -16.44 5.76
CA ILE A 125 -5.69 -17.62 6.38
C ILE A 125 -4.68 -18.18 5.36
N PRO A 126 -3.40 -18.38 5.72
CA PRO A 126 -2.48 -19.08 4.86
C PRO A 126 -3.10 -20.43 4.53
N ALA A 127 -3.29 -20.73 3.23
CA ALA A 127 -3.64 -22.09 2.83
C ALA A 127 -2.65 -23.02 3.51
N HIS A 128 -3.16 -24.00 4.28
CA HIS A 128 -2.38 -24.95 5.06
C HIS A 128 -1.04 -25.26 4.38
N GLY A 129 0.06 -25.07 5.12
CA GLY A 129 1.38 -25.43 4.66
C GLY A 129 1.39 -26.85 4.12
N SER A 130 1.56 -26.97 2.82
CA SER A 130 1.93 -28.21 2.16
C SER A 130 2.99 -27.86 1.13
N ALA A 131 4.06 -28.65 1.16
CA ALA A 131 5.18 -28.72 0.23
C ALA A 131 6.38 -27.78 0.48
N PHE A 132 7.33 -28.34 1.25
CA PHE A 132 8.78 -28.13 1.22
C PHE A 132 9.35 -26.79 1.74
N ALA A 133 9.63 -26.80 3.04
CA ALA A 133 10.85 -26.16 3.55
C ALA A 133 12.04 -26.65 2.72
N LYS A 134 12.63 -25.74 1.92
CA LYS A 134 13.90 -26.00 1.25
C LYS A 134 14.96 -26.09 2.36
N PRO A 135 15.72 -27.19 2.49
CA PRO A 135 16.74 -27.29 3.53
C PRO A 135 17.78 -26.20 3.30
N LEU A 136 18.09 -25.45 4.36
CA LEU A 136 19.27 -24.60 4.42
C LEU A 136 20.48 -25.49 4.11
N ARG A 137 21.23 -25.14 3.06
CA ARG A 137 22.51 -25.80 2.80
C ARG A 137 23.46 -25.47 3.96
N PRO A 138 24.17 -26.45 4.54
CA PRO A 138 25.33 -26.14 5.35
C PRO A 138 26.47 -25.68 4.42
N THR A 139 27.20 -24.67 4.89
CA THR A 139 28.52 -24.26 4.41
C THR A 139 29.53 -25.40 4.52
#